data_AF-A0A6G4WX04-F1
#
_entry.id   AF-A0A6G4WX04-F1
#
_cell.length_a   1.000
_cell.length_b   1.000
_cell.length_c   1.000
_cell.angle_alpha   90.00
_cell.angle_beta   90.00
_cell.angle_gamma   90.00
#
_symmetry.space_group_name_H-M   'P 1'
#
loop_
_entity.id
_entity.type
_entity.pdbx_description
1 polymer ?
#
loop_
_entity_poly.entity_id
_entity_poly.type
_entity_poly.pdbx_seq_one_letter_code
_entity_poly.pdbx_strand_id
1 'polypeptide(L)' 'MTEPTRYSAPPIVLPLEPWLLEARPVPGCDVCGALDRQLQAALDAGDTRYAAECAHEIRLHPHDPEGRA' A
#
# COMPACT_ATOMS: atom_id res chain seq x y z
N MET A 1 -3.03 39.35 20.06
CA MET A 1 -2.70 38.14 19.28
C MET A 1 -2.33 37.05 20.27
N THR A 2 -2.89 35.86 20.14
CA THR A 2 -2.65 34.75 21.07
C THR A 2 -1.50 33.89 20.57
N GLU A 3 -0.61 33.50 21.47
CA GLU A 3 0.53 32.60 21.21
C GLU A 3 0.01 31.23 20.73
N PRO A 4 0.58 30.62 19.66
CA PRO A 4 0.16 29.31 19.20
C PRO A 4 0.57 28.21 20.18
N THR A 5 -0.40 27.37 20.57
CA THR A 5 -0.17 26.20 21.43
C THR A 5 0.76 25.20 20.73
N ARG A 6 1.86 24.83 21.39
CA ARG A 6 2.76 23.76 20.94
C ARG A 6 2.37 22.46 21.63
N TYR A 7 2.05 21.43 20.84
CA TYR A 7 1.88 20.06 21.33
C TYR A 7 3.26 19.38 21.37
N SER A 8 3.86 19.30 22.57
CA SER A 8 5.17 18.66 22.78
C SER A 8 5.08 17.20 23.25
N ALA A 9 3.93 16.54 23.10
CA ALA A 9 3.79 15.14 23.46
C ALA A 9 4.61 14.24 22.51
N PRO A 10 5.19 13.13 23.00
CA PRO A 10 5.84 12.16 22.13
C PRO A 10 4.84 11.60 21.10
N PRO A 11 5.31 11.24 19.89
CA PRO A 11 4.44 10.65 18.87
C PRO A 11 3.75 9.38 19.37
N ILE A 12 2.47 9.24 19.05
CA ILE A 12 1.74 7.98 19.24
C ILE A 12 2.05 7.10 18.03
N VAL A 13 2.62 5.92 18.28
CA VAL A 13 2.86 4.92 17.24
C VAL A 13 1.61 4.07 17.10
N LEU A 14 0.99 4.12 15.92
CA LEU A 14 -0.13 3.25 15.58
C LEU A 14 0.41 1.96 14.94
N PRO A 15 -0.17 0.80 15.28
CA PRO A 15 0.19 -0.45 14.60
C PRO A 15 -0.20 -0.37 13.13
N LEU A 16 0.60 -1.02 12.28
CA LEU A 16 0.27 -1.14 10.87
C LEU A 16 -0.93 -2.08 10.72
N GLU A 17 -1.97 -1.62 10.04
CA GLU A 17 -3.17 -2.43 9.84
C GLU A 17 -2.97 -3.44 8.71
N PRO A 18 -3.37 -4.72 8.88
CA PRO A 18 -3.15 -5.76 7.89
C PRO A 18 -3.69 -5.44 6.49
N TRP A 19 -4.83 -4.75 6.41
CA TRP A 19 -5.46 -4.36 5.14
C TRP A 19 -4.60 -3.47 4.26
N LEU A 20 -3.57 -2.81 4.82
CA LEU A 20 -2.61 -2.01 4.04
C LEU A 20 -1.72 -2.87 3.14
N LEU A 21 -1.51 -4.13 3.53
CA LEU A 21 -0.69 -5.10 2.81
C LEU A 21 -1.52 -6.06 1.95
N GLU A 22 -2.85 -5.97 2.05
CA GLU A 22 -3.78 -6.78 1.27
C GLU A 22 -4.06 -6.12 -0.09
N ALA A 23 -4.03 -6.92 -1.15
CA ALA A 23 -4.34 -6.49 -2.51
C ALA A 23 -5.09 -7.57 -3.30
N ARG A 24 -5.89 -7.15 -4.28
CA ARG A 24 -6.61 -8.06 -5.19
C ARG A 24 -6.19 -7.78 -6.63
N PRO A 25 -5.14 -8.43 -7.15
CA PRO A 25 -4.71 -8.25 -8.52
C PRO A 25 -5.80 -8.71 -9.50
N VAL A 26 -6.01 -7.96 -10.58
CA VAL A 26 -6.94 -8.36 -11.64
C VAL A 26 -6.32 -9.48 -12.47
N PRO A 27 -7.02 -10.63 -12.63
CA PRO A 27 -6.54 -11.72 -13.46
C PRO A 27 -6.28 -11.27 -14.90
N GLY A 28 -5.13 -11.65 -15.46
CA GLY A 28 -4.76 -11.31 -16.84
C GLY A 28 -4.18 -9.90 -17.04
N CYS A 29 -4.09 -9.07 -15.98
CA CYS A 29 -3.34 -7.83 -16.05
C CYS A 29 -1.87 -8.06 -15.69
N ASP A 30 -0.98 -7.81 -16.66
CA ASP A 30 0.46 -7.99 -16.46
C ASP A 30 1.02 -7.08 -15.34
N VAL A 31 0.49 -5.86 -15.22
CA VAL A 31 0.89 -4.91 -14.18
C VAL A 31 0.51 -5.42 -12.80
N CYS A 32 -0.75 -5.82 -12.59
CA CYS A 32 -1.20 -6.39 -11.32
C CYS A 32 -0.44 -7.68 -10.97
N GLY A 33 -0.18 -8.56 -11.94
CA GLY A 33 0.58 -9.78 -11.70
C GLY A 33 2.07 -9.53 -11.40
N ALA A 34 2.66 -8.46 -11.95
CA ALA A 34 4.01 -8.04 -11.60
C ALA A 34 4.08 -7.44 -10.19
N LEU A 35 3.14 -6.56 -9.86
CA LEU A 35 3.05 -5.95 -8.54
C LEU A 35 2.75 -6.98 -7.45
N ASP A 36 1.92 -7.99 -7.72
CA ASP A 36 1.64 -9.05 -6.75
C ASP A 36 2.90 -9.88 -6.41
N ARG A 37 3.73 -10.20 -7.43
CA ARG A 37 5.02 -10.85 -7.19
C ARG A 37 5.98 -9.98 -6.37
N GLN A 38 6.00 -8.67 -6.62
CA GLN A 38 6.80 -7.72 -5.84
C GLN A 38 6.30 -7.60 -4.41
N LEU A 39 4.97 -7.58 -4.22
CA LEU A 39 4.31 -7.57 -2.92
C LEU A 39 4.73 -8.79 -2.09
N GLN A 40 4.60 -10.00 -2.64
CA GLN A 40 5.01 -11.23 -1.92
C GLN A 40 6.49 -11.22 -1.58
N ALA A 41 7.36 -10.82 -2.53
CA ALA A 41 8.79 -10.71 -2.27
C ALA A 41 9.13 -9.69 -1.16
N ALA A 42 8.41 -8.57 -1.10
CA ALA A 42 8.56 -7.55 -0.06
C ALA A 42 8.11 -8.07 1.31
N LEU A 43 7.00 -8.80 1.36
CA LEU A 43 6.52 -9.46 2.58
C LEU A 43 7.52 -10.49 3.10
N ASP A 44 8.07 -11.33 2.22
CA ASP A 44 9.11 -12.32 2.57
C ASP A 44 10.39 -11.65 3.09
N ALA A 45 10.74 -10.48 2.54
CA ALA A 45 11.89 -9.69 2.99
C ALA A 45 11.63 -8.86 4.26
N GLY A 46 10.38 -8.78 4.73
CA GLY A 46 9.98 -7.92 5.85
C GLY A 46 9.93 -6.42 5.54
N ASP A 47 9.99 -6.04 4.27
CA ASP A 47 9.88 -4.64 3.82
C ASP A 47 8.39 -4.23 3.72
N THR A 48 7.81 -3.92 4.89
CA THR A 48 6.40 -3.55 5.00
C THR A 48 6.06 -2.26 4.28
N ARG A 49 7.03 -1.35 4.10
CA ARG A 49 6.84 -0.13 3.33
C ARG A 49 6.64 -0.45 1.86
N TYR A 50 7.57 -1.19 1.27
CA TYR A 50 7.50 -1.51 -0.15
C TYR A 50 6.30 -2.42 -0.45
N ALA A 51 5.98 -3.35 0.45
CA ALA A 51 4.75 -4.14 0.39
C ALA A 51 3.49 -3.24 0.36
N ALA A 52 3.39 -2.25 1.24
CA ALA A 52 2.24 -1.34 1.27
C ALA A 52 2.14 -0.50 -0.03
N GLU A 53 3.28 -0.07 -0.58
CA GLU A 53 3.33 0.64 -1.87
C GLU A 53 2.81 -0.27 -3.00
N CYS A 54 3.29 -1.51 -3.13
CA CYS A 54 2.79 -2.46 -4.14
C CYS A 54 1.28 -2.74 -3.98
N ALA A 55 0.82 -2.98 -2.75
CA ALA A 55 -0.60 -3.22 -2.47
C ALA A 55 -1.48 -2.01 -2.78
N HIS A 56 -0.98 -0.80 -2.56
CA HIS A 56 -1.64 0.45 -2.94
C HIS A 56 -1.75 0.59 -4.46
N GLU A 57 -0.66 0.35 -5.18
CA GLU A 57 -0.66 0.42 -6.65
C GLU A 57 -1.63 -0.60 -7.27
N ILE A 58 -1.69 -1.83 -6.76
CA ILE A 58 -2.68 -2.82 -7.24
C ILE A 58 -4.12 -2.33 -7.04
N ARG A 59 -4.41 -1.66 -5.92
CA ARG A 59 -5.77 -1.17 -5.61
C ARG A 59 -6.17 0.04 -6.45
N LEU A 60 -5.21 0.90 -6.81
CA LEU A 60 -5.44 2.09 -7.61
C LEU A 60 -5.24 1.87 -9.11
N HIS A 61 -4.69 0.73 -9.51
CA HIS A 61 -4.40 0.46 -10.91
C HIS A 61 -5.70 0.52 -11.73
N PRO A 62 -5.77 1.42 -12.73
CA PRO A 62 -6.97 1.56 -13.53
C PRO A 62 -7.17 0.32 -14.39
N HIS A 63 -8.39 -0.20 -14.37
CA HIS A 63 -8.83 -1.24 -15.30
C HIS A 63 -10.02 -0.70 -16.06
N ASP A 64 -9.93 -0.68 -17.39
CA ASP A 64 -11.11 -0.49 -18.23
C ASP A 64 -12.12 -1.64 -17.91
N PRO A 65 -13.45 -1.43 -17.98
CA PRO A 65 -14.44 -2.49 -17.78
C PRO A 65 -14.21 -3.79 -18.57
N GLU A 66 -13.40 -3.76 -19.64
CA GLU A 66 -13.00 -4.95 -20.42
C GLU A 66 -11.68 -5.62 -19.96
N GLY A 67 -11.05 -5.14 -18.88
CA GLY A 67 -9.88 -5.79 -18.28
C GLY A 67 -8.57 -5.59 -19.05
N ARG A 68 -8.46 -4.54 -19.87
CA ARG A 68 -7.23 -4.18 -20.58
C ARG A 68 -6.58 -2.94 -19.92
N ALA A 69 -5.27 -3.02 -19.74
CA ALA A 69 -4.39 -1.92 -19.35
C ALA A 69 -3.92 -1.13 -20.58
#